data_AF-A0A929C9Y1-F1
#
_entry.id   AF-A0A929C9Y1-F1
#
_cell.length_a   1.000
_cell.length_b   1.000
_cell.length_c   1.000
_cell.angle_alpha   90.00
_cell.angle_beta   90.00
_cell.angle_gamma   90.00
#
_symmetry.space_group_name_H-M   'P 1'
#
loop_
_entity.id
_entity.type
_entity.pdbx_description
1 polymer ?
#
loop_
_entity_poly.entity_id
_entity_poly.type
_entity_poly.pdbx_seq_one_letter_code
_entity_poly.pdbx_strand_id
1 'polypeptide(L)' 'PNSAPTKRAIQEGKNKGLLIDMTNGRRTKAVIFTDSGHIVLAALAPETITGRLQVTRRGSVLKPEQDDEKGEL' A
#
# COMPACT_ATOMS: atom_id res chain seq x y z
N PRO A 1 -24.35 9.58 -5.76
CA PRO A 1 -24.39 8.09 -5.83
C PRO A 1 -23.19 7.37 -6.49
N ASN A 2 -22.15 8.07 -6.96
CA ASN A 2 -21.04 7.47 -7.75
C ASN A 2 -19.67 7.39 -7.04
N SER A 3 -19.61 7.56 -5.72
CA SER A 3 -18.35 7.47 -4.99
C SER A 3 -18.14 6.04 -4.47
N ALA A 4 -17.35 5.28 -5.21
CA ALA A 4 -16.74 4.05 -4.70
C ALA A 4 -16.15 4.33 -3.30
N PRO A 5 -16.23 3.38 -2.35
CA PRO A 5 -15.83 3.59 -0.95
C PRO A 5 -14.48 4.29 -0.79
N THR A 6 -13.49 3.89 -1.60
CA THR A 6 -12.14 4.49 -1.61
C THR A 6 -12.13 5.96 -2.01
N LYS A 7 -12.89 6.36 -3.05
CA LYS A 7 -12.97 7.76 -3.48
C LYS A 7 -13.61 8.63 -2.39
N ARG A 8 -14.61 8.10 -1.69
CA ARG A 8 -15.22 8.79 -0.54
C ARG A 8 -14.21 9.00 0.57
N ALA A 9 -13.49 7.95 0.96
CA ALA A 9 -12.49 8.04 2.03
C ALA A 9 -11.37 9.04 1.71
N ILE A 10 -10.87 9.05 0.47
CA ILE A 10 -9.87 10.05 0.02
C ILE A 10 -10.42 11.47 0.10
N GLN A 11 -11.65 11.69 -0.35
CA GLN A 11 -12.27 13.02 -0.29
C GLN A 11 -12.46 13.49 1.16
N GLU A 12 -12.90 12.61 2.05
CA GLU A 12 -13.03 12.91 3.48
C GLU A 12 -11.68 13.21 4.12
N GLY A 13 -10.65 12.41 3.84
CA GLY A 13 -9.28 12.67 4.29
C GLY A 13 -8.75 14.01 3.80
N LYS A 14 -9.00 14.35 2.53
CA LYS A 14 -8.64 15.67 1.96
C LYS A 14 -9.32 16.81 2.70
N ASN A 15 -10.63 16.69 2.94
CA ASN A 15 -11.42 17.72 3.64
C ASN A 15 -10.95 17.91 5.09
N LYS A 16 -10.45 16.84 5.73
CA LYS A 16 -9.92 16.86 7.10
C LYS A 16 -8.43 17.25 7.19
N GLY A 17 -7.75 17.47 6.06
CA GLY A 17 -6.30 17.74 6.03
C GLY A 17 -5.42 16.53 6.36
N LEU A 18 -5.97 15.31 6.29
CA LEU A 18 -5.28 14.04 6.60
C LEU A 18 -4.73 13.33 5.35
N LEU A 19 -4.94 13.92 4.15
CA LEU A 19 -4.46 13.37 2.91
C LEU A 19 -3.02 13.78 2.64
N ILE A 20 -2.16 12.79 2.44
CA ILE A 20 -0.76 12.95 2.07
C ILE A 20 -0.60 12.47 0.62
N ASP A 21 -0.25 13.39 -0.28
CA ASP A 21 0.01 13.06 -1.69
C ASP A 21 1.50 12.76 -1.91
N MET A 22 1.84 11.48 -2.12
CA MET A 22 3.19 11.01 -2.46
C MET A 22 3.30 10.62 -3.95
N THR A 23 2.34 11.04 -4.79
CA THR A 23 2.33 10.70 -6.21
C THR A 23 3.19 11.62 -7.06
N ASN A 24 3.49 12.84 -6.57
CA ASN A 24 4.24 13.88 -7.30
C ASN A 24 3.70 14.10 -8.73
N GLY A 25 2.37 14.18 -8.89
CA GLY A 25 1.70 14.41 -10.17
C GLY A 25 1.57 13.18 -11.06
N ARG A 26 2.02 12.00 -10.62
CA ARG A 26 1.83 10.73 -11.33
C ARG A 26 0.47 10.13 -10.99
N ARG A 27 0.02 9.18 -11.82
CA ARG A 27 -1.21 8.43 -11.55
C ARG A 27 -1.10 7.65 -10.24
N THR A 28 -2.07 7.82 -9.34
CA THR A 28 -2.21 7.01 -8.13
C THR A 28 -2.38 5.54 -8.49
N LYS A 29 -1.53 4.68 -7.94
CA LYS A 29 -1.59 3.21 -8.09
C LYS A 29 -1.96 2.50 -6.80
N ALA A 30 -1.71 3.12 -5.65
CA ALA A 30 -2.06 2.58 -4.35
C ALA A 30 -2.56 3.69 -3.41
N VAL A 31 -3.41 3.29 -2.46
CA VAL A 31 -3.93 4.13 -1.37
C VAL A 31 -3.68 3.38 -0.07
N ILE A 32 -2.99 4.01 0.87
CA ILE A 32 -2.61 3.39 2.14
C ILE A 32 -3.37 4.11 3.25
N PHE A 33 -4.05 3.32 4.09
CA PHE A 33 -4.73 3.81 5.28
C PHE A 33 -3.86 3.51 6.50
N THR A 34 -3.76 4.49 7.38
CA THR A 34 -3.03 4.36 8.64
C THR A 34 -3.98 4.42 9.82
N ASP A 35 -3.56 3.86 10.95
CA ASP A 35 -4.28 3.89 12.23
C ASP A 35 -4.49 5.32 12.77
N SER A 36 -3.55 6.22 12.50
CA SER A 36 -3.66 7.65 12.82
C SER A 36 -4.71 8.41 11.99
N GLY A 37 -5.37 7.74 11.04
CA GLY A 37 -6.37 8.34 10.15
C GLY A 37 -5.77 9.06 8.93
N HIS A 38 -4.44 9.14 8.80
CA HIS A 38 -3.80 9.65 7.59
C HIS A 38 -4.01 8.69 6.42
N ILE A 39 -4.21 9.27 5.24
CA ILE A 39 -4.37 8.56 3.97
C ILE A 39 -3.21 8.96 3.05
N VAL A 40 -2.45 7.99 2.57
CA VAL A 40 -1.29 8.24 1.69
C VAL A 40 -1.60 7.77 0.27
N LEU A 41 -1.46 8.67 -0.71
CA LEU A 41 -1.56 8.33 -2.13
C LEU A 41 -0.18 8.01 -2.69
N ALA A 42 0.00 6.85 -3.32
CA ALA A 42 1.27 6.44 -3.88
C ALA A 42 1.18 6.16 -5.38
N ALA A 43 2.23 6.54 -6.12
CA ALA A 43 2.42 6.23 -7.53
C ALA A 43 3.10 4.85 -7.76
N LEU A 44 3.44 4.16 -6.69
CA LEU A 44 3.98 2.80 -6.69
C LEU A 44 2.85 1.79 -6.63
N ALA A 45 3.01 0.68 -7.35
CA ALA A 45 2.07 -0.43 -7.26
C ALA A 45 2.19 -1.12 -5.89
N PRO A 46 1.09 -1.64 -5.32
CA PRO A 46 1.10 -2.33 -4.03
C PRO A 46 2.18 -3.41 -3.91
N GLU A 47 2.38 -4.20 -4.97
CA GLU A 47 3.34 -5.31 -5.01
C GLU A 47 4.78 -4.80 -4.88
N THR A 48 5.08 -3.64 -5.49
CA THR A 48 6.39 -2.99 -5.36
C THR A 48 6.64 -2.51 -3.94
N ILE A 49 5.60 -2.02 -3.25
CA ILE A 49 5.70 -1.55 -1.86
C ILE A 49 5.99 -2.74 -0.95
N THR A 50 5.24 -3.84 -1.08
CA THR A 50 5.45 -5.07 -0.32
C THR A 50 6.85 -5.65 -0.58
N GLY A 51 7.27 -5.74 -1.84
CA GLY A 51 8.59 -6.26 -2.19
C GLY A 51 9.73 -5.43 -1.59
N ARG A 52 9.62 -4.09 -1.62
CA ARG A 52 10.60 -3.20 -0.96
C ARG A 52 10.62 -3.38 0.55
N LEU A 53 9.46 -3.49 1.18
CA LEU A 53 9.37 -3.70 2.63
C LEU A 53 10.07 -5.01 3.04
N GLN A 54 9.90 -6.08 2.24
CA GLN A 54 10.60 -7.34 2.45
C GLN A 54 12.12 -7.19 2.29
N VAL A 55 12.61 -6.44 1.29
CA VAL A 55 14.04 -6.18 1.10
C VAL A 55 14.63 -5.33 2.23
N THR A 56 13.95 -4.27 2.66
CA THR A 56 14.38 -3.46 3.81
C THR A 56 14.41 -4.31 5.08
N ARG A 57 13.43 -5.18 5.28
CA ARG A 57 13.44 -6.14 6.40
C ARG A 57 14.53 -7.21 6.24
N ARG A 58 15.04 -7.51 5.03
CA ARG A 58 16.20 -8.41 4.83
C ARG A 58 17.55 -7.83 5.25
N GLY A 59 17.62 -6.55 5.68
CA GLY A 59 18.71 -6.08 6.55
C GLY A 59 18.69 -6.71 7.96
N SER A 60 17.60 -7.39 8.31
CA SER A 60 17.39 -8.17 9.54
C SER A 60 16.50 -9.39 9.23
N VAL A 61 17.10 -10.42 8.64
CA VAL A 61 16.66 -11.83 8.53
C VAL A 61 15.17 -12.10 8.72
N LEU A 62 14.44 -12.32 7.62
CA LEU A 62 13.39 -13.35 7.54
C LEU A 62 13.40 -13.87 6.09
N LYS A 63 13.90 -15.10 5.89
CA LYS A 63 13.65 -15.87 4.68
C LYS A 63 12.17 -16.23 4.69
N PRO A 64 11.39 -15.93 3.64
CA PRO A 64 10.16 -16.67 3.43
C PRO A 64 10.58 -18.13 3.14
N GLU A 65 10.18 -19.05 4.01
CA GLU A 65 10.22 -20.47 3.71
C GLU A 65 9.45 -20.68 2.41
N GLN A 66 10.10 -21.30 1.45
CA GLN A 66 9.45 -21.80 0.26
C GLN A 66 8.63 -23.00 0.73
N ASP A 67 7.30 -22.90 0.64
CA ASP A 67 6.44 -24.07 0.67
C ASP A 67 6.72 -24.87 -0.61
N ASP A 68 7.79 -25.65 -0.60
CA ASP A 68 7.96 -26.81 -1.48
C ASP A 68 6.91 -27.84 -1.04
N GLU A 69 5.65 -27.66 -1.45
CA GLU A 69 4.69 -28.76 -1.43
C GLU A 69 5.05 -29.71 -2.58
N LYS A 70 6.09 -30.51 -2.33
CA LYS A 70 6.47 -31.68 -3.12
C LYS A 70 5.43 -32.77 -2.87
N GLY A 71 4.27 -32.61 -3.49
CA GLY A 71 3.23 -33.64 -3.56
C GLY A 71 3.42 -34.54 -4.78
N GLU A 72 4.45 -35.37 -4.78
CA GLU A 72 4.44 -36.60 -5.59
C GLU A 72 3.60 -37.63 -4.82
N LEU A 73 2.45 -38.03 -5.39
CA LEU A 73 2.01 -39.41 -5.56
C LEU A 73 1.01 -39.46 -6.73
#